data_AF-A0AAN0VWB4-F1
#
_entry.id   AF-A0AAN0VWB4-F1
#
_cell.length_a   1.000
_cell.length_b   1.000
_cell.length_c   1.000
_cell.angle_alpha   90.00
_cell.angle_beta   90.00
_cell.angle_gamma   90.00
#
_symmetry.space_group_name_H-M   'P 1'
#
loop_
_entity.id
_entity.type
_entity.pdbx_description
1 polymer ?
#
loop_
_entity_poly.entity_id
_entity_poly.type
_entity_poly.pdbx_seq_one_letter_code
_entity_poly.pdbx_strand_id
1 'polypeptide(L)'
;MAVITGQLEASSEKALKSLLSNAIVDIRCSCVSLTYMSPVITCSFMSIRLSNNKFLTLEFDWGGTQVGRNDVYYLEAELTETPSVVQAEISDDGKSWNYRSDYFSYDLGYREKACAVKILSETYEDEINNERISYDAGLVVSFESGKELAIVHQDSIVAGLKFSSLPEVNSELAEPYVVRKTLLK
;
A
#
# COMPACT_ATOMS: atom_id res chain seq x y z
N MET A 1 -24.97 19.43 -3.15
CA MET A 1 -23.78 18.57 -3.25
C MET A 1 -23.86 17.49 -2.19
N ALA A 2 -23.95 16.22 -2.57
CA ALA A 2 -23.89 15.09 -1.63
C ALA A 2 -22.44 14.81 -1.24
N VAL A 3 -22.19 14.38 0.00
CA VAL A 3 -20.83 14.07 0.50
C VAL A 3 -20.73 12.57 0.78
N ILE A 4 -19.75 11.92 0.16
CA ILE A 4 -19.47 10.49 0.31
C ILE A 4 -18.08 10.34 0.91
N THR A 5 -17.95 9.50 1.94
CA THR A 5 -16.67 9.21 2.58
C THR A 5 -16.42 7.72 2.57
N GLY A 6 -15.33 7.27 1.95
CA GLY A 6 -14.86 5.89 2.10
C GLY A 6 -13.60 5.84 2.94
N GLN A 7 -13.67 5.08 4.02
CA GLN A 7 -12.58 4.95 4.98
C GLN A 7 -12.11 3.51 4.98
N LEU A 8 -10.81 3.30 5.23
CA LEU A 8 -10.25 2.00 5.58
C LEU A 8 -11.16 1.30 6.59
N GLU A 9 -11.48 0.05 6.31
CA GLU A 9 -12.22 -0.76 7.25
C GLU A 9 -11.42 -0.97 8.54
N ALA A 10 -12.11 -1.22 9.66
CA ALA A 10 -11.45 -1.47 10.94
C ALA A 10 -10.48 -2.67 10.90
N SER A 11 -10.76 -3.67 10.05
CA SER A 11 -9.88 -4.80 9.73
C SER A 11 -8.57 -4.32 9.11
N SER A 12 -8.65 -3.46 8.10
CA SER A 12 -7.51 -2.86 7.41
C SER A 12 -6.69 -1.95 8.33
N GLU A 13 -7.34 -1.08 9.11
CA GLU A 13 -6.64 -0.26 10.09
C GLU A 13 -5.89 -1.12 11.13
N LYS A 14 -6.50 -2.22 11.58
CA LYS A 14 -5.86 -3.18 12.50
C LYS A 14 -4.69 -3.90 11.83
N ALA A 15 -4.79 -4.25 10.56
CA ALA A 15 -3.70 -4.85 9.79
C ALA A 15 -2.52 -3.87 9.70
N LEU A 16 -2.77 -2.60 9.36
CA LEU A 16 -1.73 -1.55 9.29
C LEU A 16 -1.00 -1.33 10.62
N LYS A 17 -1.69 -1.43 11.76
CA LYS A 17 -1.04 -1.35 13.10
C LYS A 17 0.04 -2.41 13.31
N SER A 18 0.00 -3.52 12.58
CA SER A 18 1.03 -4.53 12.66
C SER A 18 2.41 -4.04 12.19
N LEU A 19 2.49 -3.05 11.30
CA LEU A 19 3.74 -2.40 10.88
C LEU A 19 4.48 -1.80 12.08
N LEU A 20 3.73 -1.18 13.00
CA LEU A 20 4.30 -0.54 14.19
C LEU A 20 4.85 -1.54 15.21
N SER A 21 4.38 -2.79 15.13
CA SER A 21 4.72 -3.85 16.09
C SER A 21 5.74 -4.86 15.55
N ASN A 22 6.13 -4.78 14.28
CA ASN A 22 7.00 -5.77 13.64
C ASN A 22 8.10 -5.07 12.85
N ALA A 23 9.26 -5.72 12.75
CA ALA A 23 10.30 -5.28 11.82
C ALA A 23 9.95 -5.75 10.41
N ILE A 24 10.03 -4.85 9.44
CA ILE A 24 9.90 -5.17 8.02
C ILE A 24 11.17 -5.89 7.58
N VAL A 25 10.99 -7.03 6.93
CA VAL A 25 12.07 -7.85 6.41
C VAL A 25 12.35 -7.50 4.94
N ASP A 26 11.32 -7.49 4.11
CA ASP A 26 11.39 -7.05 2.71
C ASP A 26 10.00 -6.71 2.18
N ILE A 27 9.97 -6.13 0.98
CA ILE A 27 8.75 -5.87 0.21
C ILE A 27 8.77 -6.72 -1.05
N ARG A 28 7.65 -7.36 -1.35
CA ARG A 28 7.45 -8.24 -2.50
C ARG A 28 6.32 -7.71 -3.37
N CYS A 29 6.57 -7.65 -4.67
CA CYS A 29 5.62 -7.15 -5.65
C CYS A 29 5.52 -8.11 -6.84
N SER A 30 4.31 -8.30 -7.35
CA SER A 30 4.04 -8.96 -8.62
C SER A 30 3.80 -7.93 -9.73
N CYS A 31 4.05 -8.32 -10.99
CA CYS A 31 3.75 -7.50 -12.18
C CYS A 31 4.28 -6.05 -12.07
N VAL A 32 5.57 -5.91 -11.83
CA VAL A 32 6.21 -4.61 -11.62
C VAL A 32 6.56 -3.93 -12.94
N SER A 33 6.26 -2.64 -13.03
CA SER A 33 6.81 -1.76 -14.06
C SER A 33 7.84 -0.81 -13.45
N LEU A 34 9.02 -0.76 -14.07
CA LEU A 34 10.14 0.10 -13.72
C LEU A 34 10.39 1.06 -14.88
N THR A 35 10.42 2.34 -14.59
CA THR A 35 10.77 3.35 -15.60
C THR A 35 12.26 3.66 -15.47
N TYR A 36 12.98 3.73 -16.61
CA TYR A 36 14.40 4.02 -16.63
C TYR A 36 14.71 5.32 -15.89
N MET A 37 15.68 5.28 -14.96
CA MET A 37 16.05 6.39 -14.07
C MET A 37 14.93 6.91 -13.15
N SER A 38 13.81 6.20 -13.05
CA SER A 38 12.76 6.52 -12.08
C SER A 38 13.06 5.84 -10.75
N PRO A 39 13.04 6.58 -9.62
CA PRO A 39 13.11 6.01 -8.28
C PRO A 39 11.74 5.47 -7.80
N VAL A 40 10.73 5.46 -8.67
CA VAL A 40 9.37 5.01 -8.38
C VAL A 40 9.15 3.63 -9.00
N ILE A 41 8.55 2.76 -8.20
CA ILE A 41 8.15 1.42 -8.60
C ILE A 41 6.63 1.38 -8.68
N THR A 42 6.10 0.76 -9.74
CA THR A 42 4.66 0.57 -9.90
C THR A 42 4.31 -0.92 -9.94
N CYS A 43 3.32 -1.36 -9.17
CA CYS A 43 2.88 -2.75 -9.13
C CYS A 43 1.36 -2.85 -8.89
N SER A 44 0.76 -4.00 -9.21
CA SER A 44 -0.66 -4.24 -8.92
C SER A 44 -0.91 -4.62 -7.46
N PHE A 45 0.01 -5.39 -6.87
CA PHE A 45 -0.09 -5.87 -5.50
C PHE A 45 1.24 -5.70 -4.76
N MET A 46 1.17 -5.40 -3.47
CA MET A 46 2.33 -5.33 -2.59
C MET A 46 2.13 -6.23 -1.37
N SER A 47 3.18 -6.96 -1.00
CA SER A 47 3.26 -7.72 0.24
C SER A 47 4.48 -7.30 1.03
N ILE A 48 4.27 -6.77 2.23
CA ILE A 48 5.31 -6.37 3.17
C ILE A 48 5.52 -7.53 4.14
N ARG A 49 6.70 -8.14 4.13
CA ARG A 49 7.02 -9.26 5.02
C ARG A 49 7.36 -8.76 6.42
N LEU A 50 6.58 -9.16 7.41
CA LEU A 50 6.75 -8.78 8.82
C LEU A 50 7.42 -9.90 9.64
N SER A 51 7.25 -11.15 9.21
CA SER A 51 7.95 -12.32 9.72
C SER A 51 7.94 -13.43 8.66
N ASN A 52 8.45 -14.63 8.96
CA ASN A 52 8.47 -15.73 8.00
C ASN A 52 7.07 -16.11 7.48
N ASN A 53 6.05 -16.02 8.33
CA ASN A 53 4.69 -16.49 8.03
C ASN A 53 3.67 -15.37 8.29
N LYS A 54 4.08 -14.11 8.11
CA LYS A 54 3.22 -12.96 8.33
C LYS A 54 3.55 -11.86 7.35
N PHE A 55 2.58 -11.53 6.52
CA PHE A 55 2.65 -10.50 5.51
C PHE A 55 1.54 -9.50 5.75
N LEU A 56 1.84 -8.23 5.52
CA LEU A 56 0.83 -7.21 5.30
C LEU A 56 0.69 -7.05 3.79
N THR A 57 -0.48 -7.38 3.27
CA THR A 57 -0.82 -7.19 1.86
C THR A 57 -1.48 -5.83 1.71
N LEU A 58 -1.17 -5.14 0.62
CA LEU A 58 -1.74 -3.85 0.26
C LEU A 58 -2.20 -3.92 -1.18
N GLU A 59 -3.41 -3.44 -1.42
CA GLU A 59 -4.00 -3.30 -2.74
C GLU A 59 -4.93 -2.10 -2.80
N PHE A 60 -5.14 -1.59 -4.01
CA PHE A 60 -6.21 -0.66 -4.28
C PHE A 60 -7.32 -1.43 -4.96
N ASP A 61 -8.40 -1.69 -4.23
CA ASP A 61 -9.58 -2.34 -4.81
C ASP A 61 -10.59 -1.28 -5.27
N TRP A 62 -11.35 -1.63 -6.30
CA TRP A 62 -12.51 -0.84 -6.73
C TRP A 62 -13.64 -0.85 -5.69
N GLY A 63 -13.61 -1.81 -4.75
CA GLY A 63 -14.66 -2.02 -3.78
C GLY A 63 -16.02 -2.23 -4.45
N GLY A 64 -17.07 -2.44 -3.66
CA GLY A 64 -18.45 -2.37 -4.14
C GLY A 64 -18.86 -0.94 -4.49
N THR A 65 -18.18 -0.28 -5.43
CA THR A 65 -18.54 1.04 -5.92
C THR A 65 -19.98 0.98 -6.46
N GLN A 66 -20.83 1.87 -5.94
CA GLN A 66 -22.22 1.99 -6.41
C GLN A 66 -22.21 2.14 -7.95
N VAL A 67 -23.09 1.40 -8.61
CA VAL A 67 -23.24 1.29 -10.08
C VAL A 67 -22.99 2.65 -10.76
N GLY A 68 -21.93 2.72 -11.58
CA GLY A 68 -21.60 3.91 -12.40
C GLY A 68 -20.26 4.60 -12.06
N ARG A 69 -19.45 4.06 -11.15
CA ARG A 69 -18.20 4.69 -10.67
C ARG A 69 -16.99 3.82 -10.96
N ASN A 70 -16.15 4.21 -11.92
CA ASN A 70 -15.01 3.40 -12.40
C ASN A 70 -13.64 3.93 -11.93
N ASP A 71 -13.55 5.00 -11.15
CA ASP A 71 -12.26 5.67 -10.89
C ASP A 71 -11.97 5.94 -9.40
N VAL A 72 -12.76 5.38 -8.48
CA VAL A 72 -12.50 5.53 -7.03
C VAL A 72 -11.96 4.24 -6.46
N TYR A 73 -10.71 4.28 -6.01
CA TYR A 73 -10.00 3.13 -5.45
C TYR A 73 -9.74 3.35 -3.98
N TYR A 74 -10.12 2.38 -3.16
CA TYR A 74 -9.87 2.42 -1.73
C TYR A 74 -8.64 1.57 -1.42
N LEU A 75 -7.76 2.10 -0.58
CA LEU A 75 -6.68 1.30 -0.05
C LEU A 75 -7.27 0.21 0.84
N GLU A 76 -6.91 -1.04 0.56
CA GLU A 76 -7.19 -2.18 1.42
C GLU A 76 -5.87 -2.75 1.98
N ALA A 77 -5.94 -3.22 3.23
CA ALA A 77 -4.80 -3.80 3.91
C ALA A 77 -5.21 -5.08 4.65
N GLU A 78 -4.51 -6.19 4.43
CA GLU A 78 -4.82 -7.45 5.10
C GLU A 78 -3.55 -8.10 5.71
N LEU A 79 -3.74 -8.84 6.79
CA LEU A 79 -2.69 -9.71 7.33
C LEU A 79 -2.89 -11.13 6.83
N THR A 80 -1.87 -11.66 6.17
CA THR A 80 -1.90 -13.00 5.58
C THR A 80 -0.69 -13.82 6.01
N GLU A 81 -0.81 -15.14 5.94
CA GLU A 81 0.32 -16.05 6.18
C GLU A 81 1.21 -16.21 4.94
N THR A 82 0.66 -15.94 3.76
CA THR A 82 1.33 -16.00 2.46
C THR A 82 1.27 -14.64 1.78
N PRO A 83 2.31 -14.23 1.02
CA PRO A 83 2.23 -13.00 0.23
C PRO A 83 1.08 -13.07 -0.81
N SER A 84 0.43 -11.93 -1.07
CA SER A 84 -0.67 -11.83 -2.05
C SER A 84 -0.15 -12.05 -3.46
N VAL A 85 -0.88 -12.84 -4.27
CA VAL A 85 -0.60 -13.17 -5.69
C VAL A 85 0.80 -13.75 -5.96
N VAL A 86 1.56 -14.08 -4.91
CA VAL A 86 2.85 -14.74 -5.00
C VAL A 86 2.63 -16.22 -4.72
N GLN A 87 2.65 -17.04 -5.78
CA GLN A 87 2.77 -18.49 -5.61
C GLN A 87 4.11 -18.80 -4.96
N ALA A 88 4.07 -19.16 -3.69
CA ALA A 88 5.22 -19.55 -2.91
C ALA A 88 5.12 -21.04 -2.59
N GLU A 89 6.16 -21.79 -2.95
CA GLU A 89 6.31 -23.17 -2.53
C GLU A 89 7.00 -23.16 -1.17
N ILE A 90 6.27 -23.58 -0.13
CA ILE A 90 6.84 -23.78 1.21
C ILE A 90 7.71 -25.04 1.14
N SER A 91 8.97 -24.94 1.59
CA SER A 91 9.83 -26.12 1.71
C SER A 91 9.23 -27.15 2.65
N ASP A 92 9.56 -28.42 2.46
CA ASP A 92 9.03 -29.54 3.26
C ASP A 92 9.22 -29.37 4.79
N ASP A 93 10.20 -28.56 5.21
CA ASP A 93 10.47 -28.27 6.62
C ASP A 93 9.68 -27.08 7.19
N GLY A 94 8.88 -26.39 6.37
CA GLY A 94 8.08 -25.21 6.74
C GLY A 94 8.89 -23.95 7.07
N LYS A 95 10.21 -23.96 6.84
CA LYS A 95 11.10 -22.87 7.29
C LYS A 95 11.60 -21.97 6.17
N SER A 96 11.58 -22.44 4.93
CA SER A 96 11.99 -21.67 3.77
C SER A 96 10.87 -21.58 2.74
N TRP A 97 10.80 -20.43 2.09
CA TRP A 97 9.80 -20.14 1.08
C TRP A 97 10.54 -19.98 -0.24
N ASN A 98 10.23 -20.83 -1.21
CA ASN A 98 10.71 -20.71 -2.58
C ASN A 98 9.65 -19.98 -3.40
N TYR A 99 9.93 -18.72 -3.70
CA TYR A 99 9.09 -17.93 -4.58
C TYR A 99 9.45 -18.28 -6.05
N ARG A 100 8.47 -18.36 -6.94
CA ARG A 100 8.76 -18.38 -8.39
C ARG A 100 9.61 -17.15 -8.78
N SER A 101 10.50 -17.30 -9.75
CA SER A 101 11.57 -16.32 -10.07
C SER A 101 11.09 -14.95 -10.58
N ASP A 102 9.79 -14.78 -10.82
CA ASP A 102 9.26 -13.65 -11.60
C ASP A 102 8.78 -12.48 -10.71
N TYR A 103 9.11 -12.51 -9.42
CA TYR A 103 8.73 -11.47 -8.47
C TYR A 103 9.87 -10.49 -8.20
N PHE A 104 9.50 -9.22 -8.06
CA PHE A 104 10.42 -8.18 -7.67
C PHE A 104 10.52 -8.13 -6.14
N SER A 105 11.75 -8.12 -5.63
CA SER A 105 12.04 -7.91 -4.22
C SER A 105 12.66 -6.54 -4.03
N TYR A 106 12.02 -5.72 -3.20
CA TYR A 106 12.55 -4.43 -2.79
C TYR A 106 13.07 -4.53 -1.36
N ASP A 107 14.38 -4.36 -1.21
CA ASP A 107 15.05 -4.38 0.09
C ASP A 107 15.19 -2.96 0.63
N LEU A 108 14.62 -2.71 1.81
CA LEU A 108 14.75 -1.42 2.50
C LEU A 108 16.11 -1.29 3.23
N GLY A 109 16.91 -2.35 3.29
CA GLY A 109 18.12 -2.49 4.08
C GLY A 109 17.94 -3.45 5.25
N TYR A 110 18.86 -3.42 6.23
CA TYR A 110 18.73 -4.19 7.47
C TYR A 110 17.34 -4.00 8.10
N ARG A 111 16.73 -5.08 8.62
CA ARG A 111 15.37 -5.11 9.20
C ARG A 111 14.95 -3.79 9.85
N GLU A 112 14.07 -3.05 9.18
CA GLU A 112 13.60 -1.72 9.59
C GLU A 112 12.35 -1.85 10.46
N LYS A 113 12.16 -0.98 11.46
CA LYS A 113 10.92 -0.92 12.24
C LYS A 113 10.16 0.35 11.91
N ALA A 114 8.87 0.21 11.60
CA ALA A 114 8.02 1.37 11.38
C ALA A 114 7.74 2.07 12.72
N CYS A 115 7.96 3.38 12.77
CA CYS A 115 7.66 4.22 13.93
C CYS A 115 6.36 5.01 13.76
N ALA A 116 5.93 5.23 12.52
CA ALA A 116 4.66 5.87 12.21
C ALA A 116 4.08 5.37 10.89
N VAL A 117 2.75 5.39 10.79
CA VAL A 117 2.02 5.20 9.54
C VAL A 117 1.02 6.35 9.42
N LYS A 118 1.04 7.06 8.30
CA LYS A 118 0.14 8.16 7.98
C LYS A 118 -0.78 7.71 6.86
N ILE A 119 -2.08 7.90 7.01
CA ILE A 119 -3.05 7.64 5.94
C ILE A 119 -3.21 8.91 5.12
N LEU A 120 -3.09 8.77 3.81
CA LEU A 120 -3.31 9.83 2.84
C LEU A 120 -4.75 9.76 2.36
N SER A 121 -5.38 10.93 2.25
CA SER A 121 -6.75 11.06 1.76
C SER A 121 -6.80 11.96 0.55
N GLU A 122 -7.66 11.61 -0.39
CA GLU A 122 -7.96 12.40 -1.58
C GLU A 122 -9.39 12.90 -1.51
N THR A 123 -9.67 14.00 -2.19
CA THR A 123 -11.03 14.48 -2.41
C THR A 123 -11.25 14.75 -3.89
N TYR A 124 -12.25 14.09 -4.43
CA TYR A 124 -12.70 14.26 -5.80
C TYR A 124 -14.07 14.96 -5.80
N GLU A 125 -14.26 15.94 -6.67
CA GLU A 125 -15.55 16.61 -6.88
C GLU A 125 -16.12 16.17 -8.23
N ASP A 126 -17.29 15.52 -8.19
CA ASP A 126 -18.04 15.08 -9.36
C ASP A 126 -19.09 16.14 -9.70
N GLU A 127 -18.77 16.98 -10.70
CA GLU A 127 -19.66 18.03 -11.17
C GLU A 127 -20.92 17.48 -11.85
N ILE A 128 -20.84 16.29 -12.46
CA ILE A 128 -21.95 15.67 -13.21
C ILE A 128 -23.03 15.22 -12.25
N ASN A 129 -22.63 14.54 -11.17
CA ASN A 129 -23.55 14.03 -10.15
C ASN A 129 -23.75 15.00 -8.98
N ASN A 130 -23.05 16.13 -8.93
CA ASN A 130 -23.04 17.09 -7.83
C ASN A 130 -22.68 16.40 -6.49
N GLU A 131 -21.57 15.67 -6.50
CA GLU A 131 -21.06 14.91 -5.36
C GLU A 131 -19.63 15.34 -5.01
N ARG A 132 -19.28 15.20 -3.74
CA ARG A 132 -17.91 15.33 -3.24
C ARG A 132 -17.55 14.05 -2.52
N ILE A 133 -16.48 13.39 -2.99
CA ILE A 133 -16.04 12.08 -2.51
C ILE A 133 -14.69 12.26 -1.83
N SER A 134 -14.56 11.81 -0.59
CA SER A 134 -13.28 11.78 0.13
C SER A 134 -12.94 10.35 0.52
N TYR A 135 -11.73 9.88 0.20
CA TYR A 135 -11.33 8.49 0.43
C TYR A 135 -9.86 8.32 0.85
N ASP A 136 -9.55 7.18 1.46
CA ASP A 136 -8.18 6.79 1.80
C ASP A 136 -7.45 6.30 0.54
N ALA A 137 -6.57 7.17 0.03
CA ALA A 137 -5.95 7.06 -1.29
C ALA A 137 -4.48 6.63 -1.24
N GLY A 138 -3.94 6.38 -0.05
CA GLY A 138 -2.56 5.95 0.13
C GLY A 138 -2.09 5.97 1.58
N LEU A 139 -0.82 5.70 1.78
CA LEU A 139 -0.17 5.81 3.08
C LEU A 139 1.31 6.20 2.96
N VAL A 140 1.86 6.70 4.06
CA VAL A 140 3.30 6.90 4.25
C VAL A 140 3.73 6.15 5.51
N VAL A 141 4.70 5.26 5.38
CA VAL A 141 5.35 4.57 6.51
C VAL A 141 6.66 5.27 6.83
N SER A 142 6.82 5.77 8.05
CA SER A 142 8.09 6.32 8.53
C SER A 142 8.81 5.27 9.38
N PHE A 143 10.12 5.12 9.16
CA PHE A 143 10.97 4.14 9.84
C PHE A 143 11.83 4.78 10.94
N GLU A 144 12.26 3.97 11.92
CA GLU A 144 13.18 4.41 12.97
C GLU A 144 14.55 4.88 12.41
N SER A 145 14.96 4.43 11.23
CA SER A 145 16.17 4.90 10.54
C SER A 145 16.03 6.30 9.90
N GLY A 146 14.82 6.87 9.85
CA GLY A 146 14.52 8.12 9.17
C GLY A 146 14.17 7.97 7.69
N LYS A 147 14.21 6.76 7.12
CA LYS A 147 13.61 6.48 5.81
C LYS A 147 12.09 6.60 5.88
N GLU A 148 11.48 6.88 4.74
CA GLU A 148 10.03 6.83 4.58
C GLU A 148 9.69 5.99 3.35
N LEU A 149 8.55 5.33 3.36
CA LEU A 149 7.98 4.62 2.20
C LEU A 149 6.60 5.21 1.93
N ALA A 150 6.44 5.88 0.79
CA ALA A 150 5.13 6.33 0.31
C ALA A 150 4.52 5.26 -0.60
N ILE A 151 3.24 4.95 -0.40
CA ILE A 151 2.46 4.03 -1.23
C ILE A 151 1.17 4.75 -1.59
N VAL A 152 0.99 5.06 -2.87
CA VAL A 152 -0.15 5.83 -3.37
C VAL A 152 -0.77 5.14 -4.58
N HIS A 153 -2.01 5.49 -4.88
CA HIS A 153 -2.68 5.02 -6.08
C HIS A 153 -1.94 5.50 -7.34
N GLN A 154 -1.84 4.65 -8.36
CA GLN A 154 -1.37 5.02 -9.69
C GLN A 154 -2.52 5.59 -10.50
N ASP A 155 -2.37 6.81 -11.02
CA ASP A 155 -3.31 7.40 -11.99
C ASP A 155 -3.48 6.50 -13.24
N SER A 156 -4.44 5.58 -13.17
CA SER A 156 -4.71 4.54 -14.15
C SER A 156 -6.05 3.87 -13.81
N ILE A 157 -6.79 3.49 -14.85
CA ILE A 157 -8.07 2.78 -14.75
C ILE A 157 -7.96 1.34 -14.19
N VAL A 158 -6.75 0.86 -13.91
CA VAL A 158 -6.49 -0.54 -13.55
C VAL A 158 -6.32 -0.73 -12.03
N ALA A 159 -6.26 0.33 -11.24
CA ALA A 159 -5.75 0.31 -9.86
C ALA A 159 -4.29 -0.17 -9.81
N GLY A 160 -3.36 0.76 -9.60
CA GLY A 160 -1.96 0.41 -9.36
C GLY A 160 -1.46 1.03 -8.06
N LEU A 161 -0.38 0.47 -7.53
CA LEU A 161 0.37 1.01 -6.41
C LEU A 161 1.64 1.65 -6.96
N LYS A 162 1.86 2.94 -6.70
CA LYS A 162 3.18 3.59 -6.87
C LYS A 162 3.86 3.71 -5.52
N PHE A 163 5.15 3.38 -5.45
CA PHE A 163 5.92 3.57 -4.22
C PHE A 163 7.38 3.97 -4.44
N SER A 164 7.96 4.62 -3.42
CA SER A 164 9.39 4.91 -3.32
C SER A 164 9.81 4.93 -1.85
N SER A 165 11.11 4.74 -1.58
CA SER A 165 11.68 4.95 -0.25
C SER A 165 12.57 6.20 -0.13
N LEU A 166 12.68 6.99 -1.20
CA LEU A 166 13.48 8.20 -1.22
C LEU A 166 12.64 9.39 -0.72
N PRO A 167 13.07 10.13 0.33
CA PRO A 167 12.25 11.19 0.93
C PRO A 167 11.80 12.29 -0.02
N GLU A 168 12.68 12.74 -0.94
CA GLU A 168 12.34 13.77 -1.94
C GLU A 168 11.22 13.27 -2.88
N VAL A 169 11.34 12.04 -3.36
CA VAL A 169 10.36 11.39 -4.23
C VAL A 169 9.05 11.13 -3.50
N ASN A 170 9.12 10.72 -2.23
CA ASN A 170 7.92 10.50 -1.41
C ASN A 170 7.12 11.79 -1.24
N SER A 171 7.79 12.93 -1.11
CA SER A 171 7.14 14.23 -1.01
C SER A 171 6.36 14.53 -2.29
N GLU A 172 6.96 14.28 -3.46
CA GLU A 172 6.30 14.44 -4.76
C GLU A 172 5.16 13.44 -4.96
N LEU A 173 5.34 12.17 -4.57
CA LEU A 173 4.30 11.13 -4.67
C LEU A 173 3.11 11.41 -3.76
N ALA A 174 3.35 12.02 -2.60
CA ALA A 174 2.31 12.30 -1.61
C ALA A 174 1.55 13.61 -1.89
N GLU A 175 2.04 14.48 -2.77
CA GLU A 175 1.27 15.60 -3.28
C GLU A 175 0.36 15.12 -4.42
N PRO A 176 -0.96 15.47 -4.43
CA PRO A 176 -1.66 16.49 -3.66
C PRO A 176 -2.46 15.95 -2.44
N TYR A 177 -2.14 14.77 -1.94
CA TYR A 177 -2.94 14.12 -0.89
C TYR A 177 -2.91 14.86 0.45
N VAL A 178 -4.05 14.84 1.15
CA VAL A 178 -4.18 15.42 2.48
C VAL A 178 -3.99 14.32 3.52
N VAL A 179 -3.15 14.55 4.54
CA VAL A 179 -2.97 13.59 5.63
C VAL A 179 -4.25 13.50 6.48
N ARG A 180 -4.86 12.31 6.53
CA ARG A 180 -5.95 12.03 7.45
C ARG A 180 -5.39 11.71 8.83
N LYS A 181 -5.86 12.41 9.87
CA LYS A 181 -5.52 12.12 11.27
C LYS A 181 -6.23 10.83 11.72
N THR A 182 -5.65 9.69 11.41
CA THR A 182 -6.01 8.42 12.06
C THR A 182 -5.04 8.19 13.20
N LEU A 183 -5.55 8.14 14.44
CA LEU A 183 -4.75 7.72 15.59
C LEU A 183 -4.59 6.20 15.53
N LEU A 184 -3.53 5.75 14.85
CA LEU A 184 -3.04 4.38 14.96
C LEU A 184 -2.38 4.22 16.34
N LYS A 185 -3.19 4.26 17.41
CA LYS A 185 -2.79 3.89 18.77
C LYS A 185 -2.82 2.38 18.95
#